data_AF-A0AAV4GSV0-F1
#
_entry.id   AF-A0AAV4GSV0-F1
#
_cell.length_a   1.000
_cell.length_b   1.000
_cell.length_c   1.000
_cell.angle_alpha   90.00
_cell.angle_beta   90.00
_cell.angle_gamma   90.00
#
_symmetry.space_group_name_H-M   'P 1'
#
loop_
_entity.id
_entity.type
_entity.pdbx_description
1 polymer ?
#
loop_
_entity_poly.entity_id
_entity_poly.type
_entity_poly.pdbx_seq_one_letter_code
_entity_poly.pdbx_strand_id
1 'polypeptide(L)' 'MFHPPSIQTFTRNAEMVLQYINASRGEPGPMVTTTIDLGISLLRGGNTVVQKRMLQALKDKKDVGFFTSMSGFMQQCR' A
#
# COMPACT_ATOMS: atom_id res chain seq x y z
N MET A 1 -14.55 -2.14 -25.15
CA MET A 1 -13.97 -0.83 -24.77
C MET A 1 -13.45 -0.93 -23.34
N PHE A 2 -12.14 -0.97 -23.15
CA PHE A 2 -11.53 -0.87 -21.82
C PHE A 2 -11.58 0.62 -21.43
N HIS A 3 -12.46 1.00 -20.50
CA HIS A 3 -12.38 2.33 -19.92
C HIS A 3 -11.20 2.33 -18.94
N PRO A 4 -10.19 3.21 -19.13
CA PRO A 4 -9.12 3.33 -18.16
C PRO A 4 -9.74 3.71 -16.81
N PRO A 5 -9.33 3.07 -15.70
CA PRO A 5 -9.85 3.42 -14.39
C PRO A 5 -9.64 4.92 -14.15
N SER A 6 -10.67 5.61 -13.69
CA SER A 6 -10.57 7.02 -13.33
C SER A 6 -9.48 7.22 -12.28
N ILE A 7 -8.81 8.39 -12.28
CA ILE A 7 -7.74 8.74 -11.33
C ILE A 7 -8.19 8.52 -9.86
N GLN A 8 -9.48 8.72 -9.55
CA GLN A 8 -10.05 8.46 -8.23
C GLN A 8 -10.02 6.99 -7.78
N THR A 9 -10.08 6.03 -8.71
CA THR A 9 -10.03 4.60 -8.39
C THR A 9 -8.63 4.22 -7.89
N PHE A 10 -7.59 4.78 -8.51
CA PHE A 10 -6.20 4.56 -8.10
C PHE A 10 -5.91 5.14 -6.70
N THR A 11 -6.51 6.28 -6.34
CA THR A 11 -6.28 6.91 -5.03
C THR A 11 -6.97 6.18 -3.88
N ARG A 12 -8.14 5.54 -4.08
CA ARG A 12 -8.72 4.65 -3.05
C ARG A 12 -7.90 3.38 -2.86
N ASN A 13 -7.43 2.79 -3.96
CA ASN A 13 -6.61 1.58 -3.91
C ASN A 13 -5.31 1.81 -3.11
N ALA A 14 -4.75 3.01 -3.20
CA ALA A 14 -3.56 3.41 -2.44
C ALA A 14 -3.76 3.32 -0.91
N GLU A 15 -4.92 3.77 -0.41
CA GLU A 15 -5.20 3.72 1.03
C GLU A 15 -5.50 2.32 1.53
N MET A 16 -6.19 1.52 0.71
CA MET A 16 -6.43 0.10 1.03
C MET A 16 -5.12 -0.65 1.18
N VAL A 17 -4.15 -0.44 0.27
CA VAL A 17 -2.82 -1.06 0.35
C VAL A 17 -2.16 -0.78 1.71
N LEU A 18 -2.16 0.49 2.16
CA LEU A 18 -1.58 0.85 3.46
C LEU A 18 -2.31 0.18 4.63
N GLN A 19 -3.64 0.09 4.58
CA GLN A 19 -4.46 -0.52 5.64
C GLN A 19 -4.22 -2.03 5.74
N TYR A 20 -4.15 -2.74 4.61
CA TYR A 20 -3.92 -4.18 4.61
C TYR A 20 -2.50 -4.54 5.03
N ILE A 21 -1.50 -3.71 4.67
CA ILE A 21 -0.14 -3.87 5.20
C ILE A 21 -0.14 -3.66 6.72
N ASN A 22 -0.79 -2.62 7.25
CA ASN A 22 -0.89 -2.45 8.69
C ASN A 22 -1.61 -3.63 9.38
N ALA A 23 -2.73 -4.09 8.81
CA ALA A 23 -3.52 -5.19 9.36
C ALA A 23 -2.76 -6.53 9.44
N SER A 24 -1.73 -6.71 8.62
CA SER A 24 -0.86 -7.91 8.63
C SER A 24 -0.05 -8.07 9.92
N ARG A 25 0.21 -6.97 10.64
CA ARG A 25 1.08 -6.94 11.83
C ARG A 25 2.47 -7.52 11.60
N GLY A 26 2.96 -7.46 10.36
CA GLY A 26 4.28 -7.98 9.98
C GLY A 26 4.33 -9.47 9.74
N GLU A 27 3.19 -10.18 9.74
CA GLU A 27 3.12 -11.60 9.41
C GLU A 27 2.95 -11.81 7.90
N PRO A 28 3.89 -12.49 7.22
CA PRO A 28 3.78 -12.76 5.80
C PRO A 28 2.63 -13.73 5.53
N GLY A 29 1.93 -13.51 4.41
CA GLY A 29 0.83 -14.37 3.99
C GLY A 29 0.25 -13.96 2.63
N PRO A 30 -0.57 -14.83 2.00
CA PRO A 30 -1.03 -14.61 0.61
C PRO A 30 -1.73 -13.27 0.39
N MET A 31 -2.48 -12.81 1.39
CA MET A 31 -3.19 -11.53 1.34
C MET A 31 -2.22 -10.34 1.26
N VAL A 32 -1.17 -10.33 2.09
CA VAL A 32 -0.22 -9.21 2.09
C VAL A 32 0.71 -9.26 0.88
N THR A 33 1.07 -10.45 0.39
CA THR A 33 1.80 -10.60 -0.88
C THR A 33 1.03 -9.97 -2.04
N THR A 34 -0.25 -10.33 -2.19
CA THR A 34 -1.13 -9.76 -3.23
C THR A 34 -1.29 -8.24 -3.07
N THR A 35 -1.34 -7.77 -1.82
CA THR A 35 -1.43 -6.33 -1.49
C THR A 35 -0.17 -5.57 -1.90
N ILE A 36 1.01 -6.16 -1.69
CA ILE A 36 2.30 -5.58 -2.08
C ILE A 36 2.39 -5.50 -3.61
N ASP A 37 2.02 -6.55 -4.34
CA ASP A 37 1.99 -6.56 -5.81
C ASP A 37 1.08 -5.47 -6.38
N LEU A 38 -0.08 -5.26 -5.75
CA LEU A 38 -0.97 -4.16 -6.08
C LEU A 38 -0.29 -2.80 -5.80
N GLY A 39 0.34 -2.63 -4.63
CA GLY A 39 1.09 -1.42 -4.29
C GLY A 39 2.17 -1.08 -5.33
N ILE A 40 2.95 -2.08 -5.75
CA ILE A 40 3.94 -1.94 -6.82
C ILE A 40 3.26 -1.49 -8.11
N SER A 41 2.17 -2.16 -8.52
CA SER A 41 1.43 -1.83 -9.74
C SER A 41 0.87 -0.42 -9.75
N LEU A 42 0.37 0.09 -8.61
CA LEU A 42 -0.12 1.46 -8.46
C LEU A 42 1.00 2.51 -8.57
N LEU A 43 2.21 2.17 -8.10
CA LEU A 43 3.38 3.05 -8.07
C LEU A 43 4.22 3.00 -9.36
N ARG A 44 3.96 2.04 -10.27
CA ARG A 44 4.68 1.90 -11.55
C ARG A 44 4.71 3.23 -12.32
N GLY A 45 5.87 3.51 -12.92
CA GLY A 45 6.10 4.76 -13.66
C GLY A 45 6.22 6.01 -12.79
N GLY A 46 6.37 5.86 -11.45
CA GLY A 46 6.55 6.98 -10.55
C GLY A 46 5.26 7.79 -10.37
N ASN A 47 4.12 7.11 -10.22
CA ASN A 47 2.81 7.75 -10.10
C ASN A 47 2.71 8.67 -8.87
N THR A 48 3.03 9.95 -9.06
CA THR A 48 3.11 10.95 -7.98
C THR A 48 1.77 11.23 -7.32
N VAL A 49 0.65 11.01 -8.01
CA VAL A 49 -0.70 11.16 -7.45
C VAL A 49 -0.94 10.10 -6.37
N VAL A 50 -0.59 8.84 -6.67
CA VAL A 50 -0.66 7.74 -5.70
C VAL A 50 0.31 7.98 -4.54
N GLN A 51 1.55 8.37 -4.82
CA GLN A 51 2.54 8.65 -3.76
C GLN A 51 2.07 9.75 -2.81
N LYS A 52 1.56 10.87 -3.33
CA LYS A 52 1.00 11.96 -2.52
C LYS A 52 -0.18 11.48 -1.68
N ARG A 53 -1.06 10.65 -2.25
CA ARG A 53 -2.21 10.10 -1.51
C ARG A 53 -1.77 9.17 -0.37
N MET A 54 -0.83 8.26 -0.64
CA MET A 54 -0.27 7.38 0.39
C MET A 54 0.38 8.18 1.52
N LEU A 55 1.20 9.18 1.17
CA LEU A 55 1.84 10.06 2.14
C LEU A 55 0.81 10.82 2.99
N GLN A 56 -0.23 11.37 2.36
CA GLN A 56 -1.29 12.08 3.07
C GLN A 56 -2.03 11.14 4.02
N ALA A 57 -2.38 9.92 3.59
CA ALA A 57 -3.05 8.93 4.41
C ALA A 57 -2.22 8.52 5.64
N LEU A 58 -0.90 8.36 5.49
CA LEU A 58 0.01 8.09 6.61
C LEU A 58 0.07 9.26 7.60
N LYS A 59 0.11 10.49 7.10
CA LYS A 59 0.10 11.71 7.94
C LYS A 59 -1.20 11.86 8.72
N ASP A 60 -2.34 11.67 8.06
CA ASP A 60 -3.67 11.85 8.65
C ASP A 60 -3.96 10.80 9.72
N LYS A 61 -3.65 9.53 9.42
CA LYS A 61 -3.92 8.41 10.33
C LYS A 61 -2.89 8.27 11.45
N LYS A 62 -1.70 8.88 11.29
CA LYS A 62 -0.54 8.72 12.20
C LYS A 62 -0.24 7.25 12.49
N ASP A 63 -0.41 6.40 11.48
CA ASP A 63 -0.46 4.97 11.64
C ASP A 63 0.95 4.37 11.71
N VAL A 64 1.50 4.34 12.92
CA VAL A 64 2.81 3.73 13.18
C VAL A 64 2.81 2.22 12.89
N GLY A 65 1.65 1.57 12.94
CA GLY A 65 1.51 0.13 12.73
C GLY A 65 1.88 -0.31 11.32
N PHE A 66 1.70 0.55 10.31
CA PHE A 66 2.21 0.32 8.97
C PHE A 66 3.73 0.10 8.96
N PHE A 67 4.48 0.98 9.64
CA PHE A 67 5.95 0.91 9.68
C PHE A 67 6.45 -0.28 10.50
N THR A 68 5.78 -0.60 11.61
CA THR A 68 6.08 -1.81 12.40
C THR A 68 5.78 -3.09 11.62
N SER A 69 4.69 -3.13 10.83
CA SER A 69 4.40 -4.28 9.98
C SER A 69 5.46 -4.45 8.90
N MET A 70 5.88 -3.35 8.27
CA MET A 70 6.94 -3.39 7.26
C MET A 70 8.29 -3.86 7.85
N SER A 71 8.65 -3.42 9.06
CA SER A 71 9.87 -3.91 9.73
C SER A 71 9.77 -5.39 10.10
N GLY A 72 8.58 -5.88 10.46
CA GLY A 72 8.32 -7.31 10.67
C GLY A 72 8.60 -8.15 9.42
N PHE A 73 8.17 -7.69 8.24
CA PHE A 73 8.49 -8.35 6.98
C PHE A 73 9.98 -8.37 6.69
N MET A 74 10.65 -7.22 6.82
CA MET A 74 12.07 -7.09 6.50
C MET A 74 12.95 -8.00 7.37
N GLN A 75 12.57 -8.24 8.63
CA GLN A 75 13.27 -9.17 9.52
C GLN A 75 13.11 -10.64 9.13
N GLN A 76 12.07 -10.97 8.36
CA GLN A 76 11.77 -12.32 7.90
C GLN A 76 12.28 -12.60 6.49
N CYS A 77 12.67 -11.56 5.75
CA CYS A 77 13.39 -11.71 4.49
C CYS A 77 14.79 -12.29 4.77
N ARG A 78 15.13 -13.40 4.11
CA ARG A 78 16.47 -14.01 4.12
C ARG A 78 17.29 -13.56 2.94
#